data_AF-A0A440JS50-F1
#
_entry.id   AF-A0A440JS50-F1
#
_cell.length_a   1.000
_cell.length_b   1.000
_cell.length_c   1.000
_cell.angle_alpha   90.00
_cell.angle_beta   90.00
_cell.angle_gamma   90.00
#
_symmetry.space_group_name_H-M   'P 1'
#
loop_
_entity.id
_entity.type
_entity.pdbx_description
1 polymer ?
#
loop_
_entity_poly.entity_id
_entity_poly.type
_entity_poly.pdbx_seq_one_letter_code
_entity_poly.pdbx_strand_id
1 'polypeptide(L)' 'MKTYLVEEMAGDTPVSHHTVVAQTPWEAATIGTRKEVRARTDERLWVRVTEESSRAVYKYAFK' A
#
# COMPACT_ATOMS: atom_id res chain seq x y z
N MET A 1 11.08 -12.94 -3.30
CA MET A 1 10.39 -11.88 -2.54
C MET A 1 10.68 -10.55 -3.23
N LYS A 2 9.75 -9.60 -3.18
CA LYS A 2 9.88 -8.29 -3.84
C LYS A 2 9.81 -7.18 -2.80
N THR A 3 10.44 -6.05 -3.11
CA THR A 3 10.36 -4.86 -2.26
C THR A 3 9.25 -3.94 -2.75
N TYR A 4 8.44 -3.49 -1.80
CA TYR A 4 7.31 -2.61 -2.04
C TYR A 4 7.42 -1.38 -1.12
N LEU A 5 7.18 -0.21 -1.69
CA LEU A 5 6.94 1.02 -0.96
C LEU A 5 5.44 1.13 -0.68
N VAL A 6 5.06 1.08 0.58
CA VAL A 6 3.69 1.18 1.07
C VAL A 6 3.50 2.57 1.63
N GLU A 7 2.60 3.36 1.07
CA GLU A 7 2.29 4.72 1.51
C GLU A 7 0.84 4.79 1.99
N GLU A 8 0.63 5.30 3.19
CA GLU A 8 -0.70 5.67 3.66
C GLU A 8 -1.03 7.05 3.12
N MET A 9 -2.19 7.17 2.50
CA MET A 9 -2.63 8.34 1.75
C MET A 9 -3.88 8.93 2.41
N ALA A 10 -3.89 10.25 2.60
CA ALA A 10 -5.08 11.02 2.96
C ALA A 10 -5.45 11.93 1.79
N GLY A 11 -6.43 11.51 0.98
CA GLY A 11 -6.69 12.11 -0.32
C GLY A 11 -5.51 11.87 -1.26
N ASP A 12 -4.90 12.93 -1.78
CA ASP A 12 -3.74 12.84 -2.69
C ASP A 12 -2.38 12.97 -1.97
N THR A 13 -2.40 13.14 -0.64
CA THR A 13 -1.18 13.38 0.14
C THR A 13 -0.73 12.11 0.87
N PRO A 14 0.53 11.65 0.70
CA PRO A 14 1.10 10.61 1.53
C PRO A 14 1.33 11.14 2.95
N VAL A 15 0.72 10.50 3.93
CA VAL A 15 0.86 10.82 5.36
C VAL A 15 1.85 9.91 6.08
N SER A 16 2.10 8.71 5.55
CA SER A 16 3.11 7.77 6.07
C SER A 16 3.68 6.93 4.92
N HIS A 17 4.89 6.41 5.09
CA HIS A 17 5.48 5.46 4.15
C HIS A 17 6.32 4.40 4.85
N HIS A 18 6.31 3.18 4.30
CA HIS A 18 7.01 2.01 4.81
C HIS A 18 7.53 1.17 3.65
N THR A 19 8.79 0.76 3.70
CA THR A 19 9.35 -0.19 2.73
C THR A 19 9.26 -1.59 3.30
N VAL A 20 8.64 -2.50 2.55
CA VAL A 20 8.32 -3.85 3.00
C VAL A 20 8.72 -4.88 1.95
N VAL A 21 9.29 -6.00 2.40
CA VAL A 21 9.58 -7.14 1.55
C VAL A 21 8.45 -8.15 1.66
N ALA A 22 7.76 -8.43 0.56
CA ALA A 22 6.60 -9.33 0.52
C ALA A 22 6.57 -10.15 -0.77
N GLN A 23 5.70 -11.16 -0.84
CA GLN A 23 5.46 -11.87 -2.09
C GLN A 23 4.44 -11.14 -2.98
N THR A 24 3.44 -10.51 -2.36
CA THR A 24 2.35 -9.82 -3.07
C THR A 24 2.19 -8.37 -2.59
N PRO A 25 1.66 -7.46 -3.44
CA PRO A 25 1.38 -6.08 -3.02
C PRO A 25 0.31 -6.00 -1.93
N TRP A 26 -0.62 -6.95 -1.88
CA TRP A 26 -1.62 -7.04 -0.81
C TRP A 26 -1.00 -7.38 0.55
N GLU A 27 -0.10 -8.37 0.56
CA GLU A 27 0.66 -8.74 1.75
C GLU A 27 1.53 -7.57 2.20
N ALA A 28 2.21 -6.88 1.27
CA ALA A 28 2.97 -5.67 1.58
C ALA A 28 2.10 -4.59 2.25
N ALA A 29 0.91 -4.32 1.72
CA ALA A 29 -0.03 -3.36 2.31
C ALA A 29 -0.41 -3.75 3.75
N THR A 30 -0.73 -5.03 3.96
CA THR A 30 -1.13 -5.55 5.28
C THR A 30 0.02 -5.45 6.29
N ILE A 31 1.23 -5.84 5.89
CA ILE A 31 2.42 -5.77 6.76
C ILE A 31 2.82 -4.32 7.03
N GLY A 32 2.85 -3.48 5.99
CA GLY A 32 3.29 -2.08 6.08
C GLY A 32 2.36 -1.24 6.96
N THR A 33 1.06 -1.45 6.85
CA THR A 33 0.06 -0.73 7.67
C THR A 33 -0.30 -1.44 8.97
N ARG A 34 0.11 -2.70 9.13
CA ARG A 34 -0.31 -3.60 10.23
C ARG A 34 -1.82 -3.74 10.38
N LYS A 35 -2.56 -3.51 9.29
CA LYS A 35 -4.03 -3.55 9.23
C LYS A 35 -4.47 -4.35 8.02
N GLU A 36 -5.62 -5.00 8.11
CA GLU A 36 -6.25 -5.58 6.92
C GLU A 36 -6.64 -4.48 5.94
N VAL A 37 -6.35 -4.72 4.66
CA VAL A 37 -6.73 -3.85 3.57
C VAL A 37 -7.72 -4.54 2.63
N ARG A 38 -8.37 -3.77 1.77
CA ARG A 38 -9.24 -4.22 0.68
C ARG A 38 -8.99 -3.44 -0.61
N ALA A 39 -9.53 -3.88 -1.72
CA ALA A 39 -9.49 -3.08 -2.95
C ALA A 39 -10.17 -1.72 -2.70
N ARG A 40 -9.50 -0.63 -3.09
CA ARG A 40 -10.02 0.74 -2.92
C ARG A 40 -11.27 0.94 -3.78
N THR A 41 -12.27 1.64 -3.23
CA THR A 41 -13.38 2.20 -4.00
C THR A 41 -13.23 3.73 -4.05
N ASP A 42 -13.57 4.43 -2.96
CA ASP A 42 -13.60 5.90 -2.90
C ASP A 42 -13.17 6.46 -1.53
N GLU A 43 -12.49 5.64 -0.71
CA GLU A 43 -12.12 6.03 0.65
C GLU A 43 -11.11 7.19 0.68
N ARG A 44 -11.34 8.14 1.61
CA ARG A 44 -10.45 9.29 1.83
C ARG A 44 -9.09 8.87 2.40
N LEU A 45 -9.09 7.85 3.25
CA LEU A 45 -7.88 7.20 3.76
C LEU A 45 -7.67 5.91 2.98
N TRP A 46 -6.53 5.79 2.32
CA TRP A 46 -6.23 4.66 1.46
C TRP A 46 -4.73 4.38 1.46
N VAL A 47 -4.31 3.30 0.83
CA VAL A 47 -2.92 2.81 0.82
C VAL A 47 -2.46 2.67 -0.63
N ARG A 48 -1.33 3.30 -0.96
CA ARG A 48 -0.63 3.12 -2.23
C ARG A 48 0.52 2.16 -2.04
N VAL A 49 0.60 1.12 -2.86
CA VAL A 49 1.72 0.19 -2.83
C VAL A 49 2.44 0.23 -4.17
N THR A 50 3.70 0.61 -4.15
CA THR A 50 4.55 0.69 -5.34
C THR A 50 5.59 -0.43 -5.30
N GLU A 51 5.57 -1.32 -6.29
CA GLU A 51 6.62 -2.33 -6.45
C GLU A 51 7.87 -1.65 -7.04
N GLU A 52 9.01 -1.68 -6.33
CA GLU A 52 10.20 -0.92 -6.76
C GLU A 52 10.76 -1.38 -8.11
N SER A 53 10.75 -2.69 -8.36
CA SER A 53 11.38 -3.27 -9.57
C SER A 53 10.59 -3.01 -10.85
N SER A 54 9.26 -3.12 -10.79
CA SER A 54 8.39 -2.93 -11.96
C SER A 54 7.76 -1.53 -12.02
N ARG A 55 7.90 -0.73 -10.96
CA ARG A 55 7.20 0.54 -10.74
C ARG A 55 5.66 0.40 -10.84
N ALA A 56 5.14 -0.81 -10.64
CA ALA A 56 3.71 -1.06 -10.63
C ALA A 56 3.09 -0.47 -9.36
N VAL A 57 1.98 0.25 -9.51
CA VAL A 57 1.27 0.91 -8.41
C VAL A 57 -0.07 0.21 -8.18
N TYR A 58 -0.30 -0.21 -6.95
CA TYR A 58 -1.53 -0.83 -6.47
C TYR A 58 -2.19 0.08 -5.44
N LYS A 59 -3.53 0.10 -5.41
CA LYS A 59 -4.30 0.98 -4.53
C LYS A 59 -5.26 0.14 -3.69
N TYR A 60 -5.18 0.30 -2.37
CA TYR A 60 -6.00 -0.39 -1.40
C TYR A 60 -6.66 0.60 -0.45
N ALA A 61 -7.70 0.18 0.25
CA ALA A 61 -8.32 0.92 1.34
C ALA A 61 -8.28 0.08 2.61
N PHE A 62 -8.37 0.72 3.78
CA PHE A 62 -8.51 -0.01 5.04
C PHE A 62 -9.87 -0.72 5.09
N LYS A 63 -9.91 -1.90 5.71
CA LYS A 63 -11.15 -2.64 5.94
C LYS A 63 -11.94 -2.06 7.11
#